data_AF-A0A1M5Y4A7-F1
#
_entry.id   AF-A0A1M5Y4A7-F1
#
_cell.length_a   1.000
_cell.length_b   1.000
_cell.length_c   1.000
_cell.angle_alpha   90.00
_cell.angle_beta   90.00
_cell.angle_gamma   90.00
#
_symmetry.space_group_name_H-M   'P 1'
#
loop_
_entity.id
_entity.type
_entity.pdbx_description
1 polymer ?
#
loop_
_entity_poly.entity_id
_entity_poly.type
_entity_poly.pdbx_seq_one_letter_code
_entity_poly.pdbx_strand_id
1 'polypeptide(L)'
;MPLLEVKSIEPFAMSPVAAGASLSLTKRQIYNLITDGVLIAKRSGSRTLVDFESVKKYYASLPLKTVSASIPNAPQCIGAAPARRRTVRSAART
;
A
#
# COMPACT_ATOMS: atom_id res chain seq x y z
N MET A 1 31.29 27.06 6.06
CA MET A 1 30.36 26.25 5.25
C MET A 1 28.94 26.73 5.57
N PRO A 2 28.25 27.44 4.68
CA PRO A 2 26.86 27.81 4.94
C PRO A 2 25.98 26.55 4.86
N LEU A 3 25.15 26.34 5.89
CA LEU A 3 24.24 25.21 6.00
C LEU A 3 22.98 25.56 5.21
N LEU A 4 22.82 24.97 4.02
CA LEU A 4 21.62 25.15 3.21
C LEU A 4 20.50 24.29 3.83
N GLU A 5 19.58 24.94 4.53
CA GLU A 5 18.33 24.31 4.94
C GLU A 5 17.48 24.05 3.68
N VAL A 6 17.48 22.78 3.24
CA VAL A 6 16.60 22.33 2.16
C VAL A 6 15.18 22.26 2.73
N LYS A 7 14.43 23.35 2.55
CA LYS A 7 12.98 23.36 2.84
C LYS A 7 12.33 22.34 1.90
N SER A 8 11.93 21.20 2.44
CA SER A 8 11.15 20.20 1.71
C SER A 8 9.80 20.80 1.36
N ILE A 9 9.65 21.26 0.12
CA ILE A 9 8.38 21.73 -0.41
C ILE A 9 7.45 20.52 -0.48
N GLU A 10 6.32 20.57 0.22
CA GLU A 10 5.33 19.51 0.11
C GLU A 10 4.75 19.51 -1.31
N PRO A 11 4.79 18.37 -2.02
CA PRO A 11 4.29 18.31 -3.39
C PRO A 11 2.77 18.46 -3.39
N PHE A 12 2.25 19.35 -4.24
CA PHE A 12 0.80 19.53 -4.41
C PHE A 12 0.10 18.25 -4.92
N ALA A 13 0.78 17.46 -5.75
CA ALA A 13 0.27 16.19 -6.24
C ALA A 13 1.41 15.21 -6.49
N MET A 14 1.12 13.91 -6.40
CA MET A 14 2.07 12.84 -6.60
C MET A 14 1.57 11.77 -7.58
N SER A 15 2.49 10.98 -8.14
CA SER A 15 2.11 9.86 -9.01
C SER A 15 1.53 8.69 -8.18
N PRO A 16 0.73 7.79 -8.77
CA PRO A 16 0.18 6.64 -8.05
C PRO A 16 1.26 5.69 -7.53
N VAL A 17 2.39 5.63 -8.24
CA VAL A 17 3.56 4.84 -7.83
C VAL A 17 4.24 5.47 -6.61
N ALA A 18 4.40 6.80 -6.60
CA ALA A 18 4.94 7.52 -5.46
C ALA A 18 4.01 7.43 -4.23
N ALA A 19 2.69 7.52 -4.43
CA ALA A 19 1.70 7.34 -3.35
C ALA A 19 1.79 5.92 -2.76
N GLY A 20 1.95 4.91 -3.61
CA GLY A 20 2.21 3.53 -3.21
C GLY A 20 3.48 3.43 -2.36
N ALA A 21 4.58 4.06 -2.79
CA ALA A 21 5.82 4.07 -2.03
C ALA A 21 5.66 4.75 -0.65
N SER A 22 4.93 5.87 -0.56
CA SER A 22 4.70 6.56 0.72
C SER A 22 3.87 5.76 1.71
N LEU A 23 2.88 4.99 1.23
CA LEU A 23 2.00 4.18 2.07
C LEU A 23 2.47 2.72 2.21
N SER A 24 3.59 2.35 1.58
CA SER A 24 4.02 0.95 1.41
C SER A 24 2.93 0.05 0.78
N LEU A 25 2.18 0.59 -0.17
CA LEU A 25 1.12 -0.09 -0.92
C LEU A 25 1.51 -0.35 -2.37
N THR A 26 0.95 -1.40 -2.95
CA THR A 26 1.09 -1.67 -4.38
C THR A 26 0.29 -0.68 -5.23
N LYS A 27 0.71 -0.46 -6.47
CA LYS A 27 -0.02 0.38 -7.44
C LYS A 27 -1.49 -0.02 -7.56
N ARG A 28 -1.79 -1.32 -7.55
CA ARG A 28 -3.16 -1.85 -7.63
C ARG A 28 -4.00 -1.42 -6.43
N GLN A 29 -3.45 -1.49 -5.22
CA GLN A 29 -4.15 -1.03 -4.00
C GLN A 29 -4.44 0.47 -4.04
N ILE A 30 -3.52 1.28 -4.57
CA ILE A 30 -3.77 2.73 -4.74
C ILE A 30 -4.94 2.96 -5.70
N TYR A 31 -5.02 2.26 -6.83
CA TYR A 31 -6.17 2.37 -7.72
C TYR A 31 -7.48 1.92 -7.08
N ASN A 32 -7.46 0.86 -6.27
CA ASN A 32 -8.63 0.45 -5.50
C ASN A 32 -9.08 1.55 -4.52
N LEU A 33 -8.14 2.16 -3.78
CA LEU A 33 -8.47 3.28 -2.88
C LEU A 33 -9.02 4.51 -3.62
N ILE A 34 -8.60 4.73 -4.87
CA ILE A 34 -9.17 5.78 -5.72
C ILE A 34 -10.59 5.42 -6.17
N THR A 35 -10.84 4.15 -6.57
CA THR A 35 -12.18 3.71 -6.96
C THR A 35 -13.15 3.70 -5.78
N ASP A 36 -12.65 3.42 -4.58
CA ASP A 36 -13.41 3.43 -3.33
C ASP A 36 -13.67 4.87 -2.82
N GLY A 37 -13.12 5.89 -3.49
CA GLY A 37 -13.28 7.30 -3.13
C GLY A 37 -12.50 7.74 -1.89
N VAL A 38 -11.63 6.88 -1.36
CA VAL A 38 -10.82 7.16 -0.16
C VAL A 38 -9.67 8.12 -0.49
N LEU A 39 -9.02 7.91 -1.65
CA LEU A 39 -7.99 8.82 -2.15
C LEU A 39 -8.54 9.70 -3.26
N ILE A 40 -8.23 10.99 -3.18
CA ILE A 40 -8.63 11.96 -4.20
C ILE A 40 -7.57 11.96 -5.29
N ALA A 41 -7.97 11.63 -6.50
CA ALA A 41 -7.11 11.69 -7.68
C ALA A 41 -7.76 12.50 -8.80
N LYS A 42 -6.93 13.24 -9.51
CA LYS A 42 -7.32 14.04 -10.69
C LYS A 42 -6.63 13.47 -11.92
N ARG A 43 -7.32 13.48 -13.05
CA ARG A 43 -6.77 13.04 -14.34
C ARG A 43 -6.21 14.23 -15.10
N SER A 44 -4.96 14.12 -15.54
CA SER A 44 -4.31 15.08 -16.44
C SER A 44 -3.84 14.33 -17.69
N GLY A 45 -4.66 14.39 -18.75
CA GLY A 45 -4.46 13.62 -19.98
C GLY A 45 -4.46 12.10 -19.74
N SER A 46 -3.33 11.45 -19.99
CA SER A 46 -3.12 10.02 -19.76
C SER A 46 -2.63 9.69 -18.33
N ARG A 47 -2.30 10.71 -17.53
CA ARG A 47 -1.72 10.53 -16.19
C ARG A 47 -2.76 10.73 -15.10
N THR A 48 -2.66 9.91 -14.07
CA THR A 48 -3.40 10.08 -12.81
C THR A 48 -2.49 10.79 -11.82
N LEU A 49 -3.00 11.86 -11.20
CA LEU A 49 -2.31 12.62 -10.16
C LEU A 49 -3.09 12.45 -8.86
N VAL A 50 -2.44 11.94 -7.82
CA VAL A 50 -3.03 11.73 -6.49
C VAL A 50 -2.74 12.96 -5.64
N ASP A 51 -3.76 13.46 -4.95
CA ASP A 51 -3.63 14.60 -4.05
C ASP A 51 -2.87 14.19 -2.77
N PHE A 52 -1.80 14.91 -2.46
CA PHE A 52 -0.92 14.58 -1.34
C PHE A 52 -1.63 14.74 0.01
N GLU A 53 -2.53 15.73 0.14
CA GLU A 53 -3.31 15.91 1.35
C GLU A 53 -4.22 14.72 1.63
N SER A 54 -4.81 14.13 0.58
CA SER A 54 -5.68 12.96 0.72
C SER A 54 -4.92 11.73 1.23
N VAL A 55 -3.68 11.55 0.77
CA VAL A 55 -2.79 10.48 1.23
C VAL A 55 -2.43 10.64 2.71
N LYS A 56 -2.11 11.86 3.14
CA LYS A 56 -1.86 12.18 4.55
C LYS A 56 -3.09 11.94 5.42
N LYS A 57 -4.26 12.41 4.98
CA LYS A 57 -5.54 12.19 5.69
C LYS A 57 -5.85 10.71 5.84
N TYR A 58 -5.63 9.92 4.78
CA TYR A 58 -5.79 8.46 4.84
C TYR A 58 -4.87 7.85 5.89
N TYR A 59 -3.58 8.16 5.89
CA TYR A 59 -2.64 7.64 6.89
C TYR A 59 -3.04 8.03 8.32
N ALA A 60 -3.43 9.29 8.54
CA ALA A 60 -3.87 9.78 9.85
C ALA A 60 -5.17 9.12 10.34
N SER A 61 -6.01 8.65 9.43
CA SER A 61 -7.26 7.94 9.76
C SER A 61 -7.04 6.49 10.19
N LEU A 62 -5.86 5.91 9.93
CA LEU A 62 -5.59 4.52 10.27
C LEU A 62 -5.49 4.35 11.80
N PRO A 63 -6.08 3.28 12.36
CA PRO A 63 -5.95 3.02 13.78
C PRO A 63 -4.47 2.74 14.12
N LEU A 64 -4.03 3.24 15.28
CA LEU A 64 -2.71 2.90 15.79
C LEU A 64 -2.61 1.39 15.96
N LYS A 65 -1.60 0.80 15.33
CA LYS A 65 -1.30 -0.62 15.52
C LYS A 65 -0.82 -0.82 16.94
N THR A 66 -1.68 -1.30 17.82
CA THR A 66 -1.25 -1.85 19.11
C THR A 66 -0.44 -3.11 18.82
N VAL A 67 0.71 -3.26 19.48
CA VAL A 67 1.49 -4.49 19.38
C VAL A 67 0.60 -5.61 19.92
N SER A 68 0.09 -6.46 19.02
CA SER A 68 -0.54 -7.71 19.42
C SER A 68 0.59 -8.55 20.03
N ALA A 69 0.76 -8.46 21.35
CA ALA A 69 1.61 -9.40 22.05
C ALA A 69 1.09 -10.80 21.74
N SER A 70 1.97 -11.70 21.32
CA SER A 70 1.65 -13.13 21.28
C SER A 70 1.21 -13.50 22.69
N ILE A 71 -0.03 -13.92 22.86
CA ILE A 71 -0.49 -14.41 24.16
C ILE A 71 0.39 -15.63 24.49
N PRO A 72 1.18 -15.60 25.57
CA PRO A 72 2.00 -16.74 25.94
C PRO A 72 1.07 -17.94 26.17
N ASN A 73 1.40 -19.09 25.57
CA ASN A 73 0.59 -20.31 25.58
C ASN A 73 -0.77 -20.23 24.86
N ALA A 74 -0.95 -19.32 23.89
CA ALA A 74 -2.11 -19.41 23.00
C ALA A 74 -2.18 -20.81 22.38
N PRO A 75 -3.36 -21.46 22.35
CA PRO A 75 -3.50 -22.75 21.71
C PRO A 75 -3.05 -22.62 20.25
N GLN A 76 -1.98 -23.32 19.90
CA GLN A 76 -1.55 -23.39 18.51
C GLN A 76 -2.66 -24.11 17.76
N CYS A 77 -3.29 -23.45 16.80
CA CYS A 77 -4.20 -24.13 15.88
C CYS A 77 -3.37 -25.15 15.08
N ILE A 78 -3.29 -26.38 15.57
CA ILE A 78 -2.79 -27.55 14.85
C ILE A 78 -3.87 -27.87 13.80
N GLY A 79 -3.96 -27.05 12.75
CA GLY A 79 -5.22 -26.96 12.01
C GLY A 79 -5.15 -26.26 10.67
N ALA A 80 -4.12 -26.57 9.88
CA ALA A 80 -4.26 -26.76 8.44
C ALA A 80 -2.89 -27.25 7.94
N ALA A 81 -2.78 -28.55 7.63
CA ALA A 81 -1.68 -29.04 6.81
C ALA A 81 -1.55 -28.12 5.58
N PRO A 82 -0.34 -27.73 5.14
CA PRO A 82 -0.20 -26.87 3.99
C PRO A 82 -0.90 -27.55 2.81
N ALA A 83 -1.93 -26.89 2.27
CA ALA A 83 -2.57 -27.33 1.05
C ALA A 83 -1.46 -27.49 0.00
N ARG A 84 -1.11 -28.75 -0.26
CA ARG A 84 -0.06 -29.15 -1.20
C ARG A 84 -0.41 -28.49 -2.52
N ARG A 85 0.31 -27.42 -2.87
CA ARG A 85 0.09 -26.65 -4.10
C ARG A 85 0.35 -27.61 -5.25
N ARG A 86 -0.71 -28.21 -5.78
CA ARG A 86 -0.64 -29.17 -6.88
C ARG A 86 -0.29 -28.39 -8.14
N THR A 87 1.00 -28.23 -8.39
CA THR A 87 1.50 -27.74 -9.67
C THR A 87 1.19 -28.80 -10.71
N VAL A 88 0.05 -28.64 -11.39
CA VAL A 88 -0.20 -29.38 -12.63
C VAL A 88 0.73 -28.77 -13.67
N ARG A 89 1.94 -29.34 -13.82
CA ARG A 89 2.72 -29.17 -15.05
C ARG A 89 1.96 -29.92 -16.15
N SER A 90 1.17 -29.19 -16.95
CA SER A 90 0.74 -29.72 -18.24
C SER A 90 1.96 -29.74 -19.17
N ALA A 91 2.59 -30.90 -19.29
CA ALA A 91 3.45 -31.20 -20.41
C ALA A 91 2.55 -31.36 -21.65
N ALA A 92 2.56 -30.39 -22.54
CA ALA A 92 2.07 -30.58 -23.90
C ALA A 92 3.28 -30.83 -24.81
N ARG A 93 3.47 -32.11 -25.12
CA ARG A 93 4.18 -32.69 -26.26
C ARG A 93 3.37 -32.28 -27.51
N THR A 94 3.95 -31.66 -28.55
CA THR A 94 4.68 -32.26 -29.68
C THR A 94 5.21 -31.13 -30.54
#